data_AF-A0A227J2Z8-F1
#
_entry.id   AF-A0A227J2Z8-F1
#
_cell.length_a   1.000
_cell.length_b   1.000
_cell.length_c   1.000
_cell.angle_alpha   90.00
_cell.angle_beta   90.00
_cell.angle_gamma   90.00
#
_symmetry.space_group_name_H-M   'P 1'
#
loop_
_entity.id
_entity.type
_entity.pdbx_description
1 polymer ?
#
loop_
_entity_poly.entity_id
_entity_poly.type
_entity_poly.pdbx_seq_one_letter_code
_entity_poly.pdbx_strand_id
1 'polypeptide(L)'
;PPCVAVCPVQATFQREDGIVMVDNSRCVACAYCVQACPYDARFINEDTLTADKCTFCAHRLEQGLLPACVETCVGGARVIGDLNDPSSEVRRLITKHQDNIKVLKP
;
A
#
# COMPACT_ATOMS: atom_id res chain seq x y z
N PRO A 1 -9.33 -5.15 2.80
CA PRO A 1 -9.15 -4.63 1.41
C PRO A 1 -9.82 -5.57 0.38
N PRO A 2 -10.48 -5.06 -0.69
CA PRO A 2 -11.20 -5.92 -1.66
C PRO A 2 -10.33 -7.02 -2.26
N CYS A 3 -9.11 -6.65 -2.68
CA CYS A 3 -8.10 -7.58 -3.18
C CYS A 3 -7.81 -8.77 -2.24
N VAL A 4 -7.73 -8.53 -0.92
CA VAL A 4 -7.50 -9.59 0.09
C VAL A 4 -8.68 -10.55 0.15
N ALA A 5 -9.91 -10.02 0.14
CA ALA A 5 -11.12 -10.82 0.27
C ALA A 5 -11.39 -11.73 -0.95
N VAL A 6 -11.02 -11.31 -2.16
CA VAL A 6 -11.29 -12.07 -3.40
C VAL A 6 -10.23 -13.10 -3.76
N CYS A 7 -9.11 -13.18 -3.02
CA CYS A 7 -8.02 -14.06 -3.38
C CYS A 7 -8.30 -15.51 -2.98
N PRO A 8 -8.50 -16.44 -3.94
CA PRO A 8 -8.95 -17.80 -3.62
C PRO A 8 -7.87 -18.63 -2.92
N VAL A 9 -6.60 -18.28 -3.12
CA VAL A 9 -5.43 -18.96 -2.56
C VAL A 9 -4.82 -18.21 -1.37
N GLN A 10 -5.45 -17.10 -0.95
CA GLN A 10 -5.00 -16.19 0.10
C GLN A 10 -3.53 -15.73 -0.06
N ALA A 11 -3.09 -15.53 -1.31
CA ALA A 11 -1.77 -15.01 -1.62
C ALA A 11 -1.63 -13.52 -1.29
N THR A 12 -2.73 -12.74 -1.33
CA THR A 12 -2.71 -11.34 -0.87
C THR A 12 -3.20 -11.26 0.56
N PHE A 13 -2.47 -10.54 1.39
CA PHE A 13 -2.72 -10.42 2.82
C PHE A 13 -2.38 -9.02 3.32
N GLN A 14 -2.86 -8.67 4.51
CA GLN A 14 -2.52 -7.43 5.20
C GLN A 14 -1.64 -7.77 6.41
N ARG A 15 -0.49 -7.12 6.51
CA ARG A 15 0.41 -7.20 7.67
C ARG A 15 -0.18 -6.47 8.87
N GLU A 16 0.41 -6.68 10.05
CA GLU A 16 0.01 -6.01 11.30
C GLU A 16 0.18 -4.48 11.21
N ASP A 17 1.20 -4.00 10.51
CA ASP A 17 1.45 -2.59 10.21
C ASP A 17 0.50 -1.99 9.14
N GLY A 18 -0.45 -2.77 8.66
CA GLY A 18 -1.45 -2.36 7.67
C GLY A 18 -1.00 -2.42 6.22
N ILE A 19 0.28 -2.72 5.93
CA ILE A 19 0.78 -2.87 4.56
C ILE A 19 0.15 -4.10 3.90
N VAL A 20 -0.47 -3.92 2.75
CA VAL A 20 -0.99 -5.03 1.95
C VAL A 20 0.15 -5.61 1.11
N MET A 21 0.29 -6.93 1.09
CA MET A 21 1.37 -7.66 0.39
C MET A 21 0.80 -8.78 -0.49
N VAL A 22 1.64 -9.32 -1.37
CA VAL A 22 1.35 -10.52 -2.15
C VAL A 22 2.48 -11.52 -1.91
N ASP A 23 2.13 -12.76 -1.61
CA ASP A 23 3.02 -13.90 -1.55
C ASP A 23 3.10 -14.55 -2.94
N ASN A 24 4.22 -14.31 -3.63
CA ASN A 24 4.45 -14.83 -4.98
C ASN A 24 4.53 -16.36 -5.00
N SER A 25 4.89 -17.03 -3.90
CA SER A 25 4.96 -18.50 -3.85
C SER A 25 3.58 -19.17 -3.85
N ARG A 26 2.54 -18.43 -3.42
CA ARG A 26 1.15 -18.90 -3.38
C ARG A 26 0.30 -18.38 -4.52
N CYS A 27 0.74 -17.32 -5.19
CA CYS A 27 -0.05 -16.65 -6.21
C CYS A 27 -0.19 -17.52 -7.47
N VAL A 28 -1.41 -17.66 -7.98
CA VAL A 28 -1.73 -18.45 -9.19
C VAL A 28 -2.16 -17.59 -10.38
N ALA A 29 -1.85 -16.29 -10.35
CA ALA A 29 -2.15 -15.32 -11.42
C ALA A 29 -3.60 -15.27 -11.93
N CYS A 30 -4.60 -15.69 -11.13
CA CYS A 30 -6.02 -15.65 -11.53
C CYS A 30 -6.62 -14.25 -11.78
N ALA A 31 -5.85 -13.18 -11.54
CA ALA A 31 -6.24 -11.77 -11.74
C ALA A 31 -7.48 -11.26 -10.98
N TYR A 32 -8.13 -12.05 -10.12
CA TYR A 32 -9.29 -11.57 -9.33
C TYR A 32 -8.97 -10.36 -8.47
N CYS A 33 -7.79 -10.34 -7.84
CA CYS A 33 -7.36 -9.21 -7.03
C CYS A 33 -7.06 -7.94 -7.86
N VAL A 34 -6.73 -8.10 -9.15
CA VAL A 34 -6.54 -7.00 -10.10
C VAL A 34 -7.90 -6.39 -10.42
N GLN A 35 -8.85 -7.23 -10.88
CA GLN A 35 -10.22 -6.81 -11.21
C GLN A 35 -10.97 -6.19 -10.01
N ALA A 36 -10.74 -6.69 -8.81
CA ALA A 36 -11.37 -6.17 -7.60
C ALA A 36 -10.75 -4.87 -7.08
N CYS A 37 -9.59 -4.44 -7.60
CA CYS A 37 -8.94 -3.22 -7.15
C CYS A 37 -9.60 -2.00 -7.81
N PRO A 38 -10.29 -1.14 -7.04
CA PRO A 38 -11.02 -0.03 -7.63
C PRO A 38 -10.10 1.15 -7.98
N TYR A 39 -8.80 1.02 -7.70
CA TYR A 39 -7.77 2.04 -7.96
C TYR A 39 -6.81 1.63 -9.08
N ASP A 40 -7.05 0.49 -9.73
CA ASP A 40 -6.16 -0.07 -10.76
C ASP A 40 -4.69 -0.18 -10.31
N ALA A 41 -4.48 -0.42 -9.01
CA ALA A 41 -3.17 -0.36 -8.36
C ALA A 41 -2.44 -1.71 -8.36
N ARG A 42 -2.90 -2.67 -9.17
CA ARG A 42 -2.44 -4.06 -9.23
C ARG A 42 -2.37 -4.51 -10.67
N PHE A 43 -1.41 -5.35 -10.99
CA PHE A 43 -1.24 -5.90 -12.33
C PHE A 43 -0.71 -7.34 -12.24
N ILE A 44 -0.70 -8.06 -13.36
CA ILE A 44 0.02 -9.33 -13.48
C ILE A 44 1.42 -9.02 -13.97
N ASN A 45 2.43 -9.40 -13.19
CA ASN A 45 3.82 -9.26 -13.54
C ASN A 45 4.23 -10.43 -14.44
N GLU A 46 4.73 -10.11 -15.65
CA GLU A 46 5.08 -11.10 -16.67
C GLU A 46 6.34 -11.89 -16.35
N ASP A 47 7.26 -11.32 -15.57
CA ASP A 47 8.51 -11.98 -15.19
C ASP A 47 8.27 -13.02 -14.09
N THR A 48 7.46 -12.67 -13.09
CA THR A 48 7.17 -13.55 -11.95
C THR A 48 5.96 -14.43 -12.18
N LEU A 49 5.12 -14.13 -13.18
CA LEU A 49 3.84 -14.78 -13.44
C LEU A 49 2.91 -14.76 -12.21
N THR A 50 2.90 -13.64 -11.49
CA THR A 50 2.08 -13.44 -10.29
C THR A 50 1.46 -12.05 -10.26
N ALA A 51 0.49 -11.83 -9.38
CA ALA A 51 -0.05 -10.48 -9.17
C ALA A 51 0.96 -9.62 -8.40
N ASP A 52 1.21 -8.42 -8.88
CA ASP A 52 2.17 -7.49 -8.30
C ASP A 52 1.52 -6.10 -8.06
N LYS A 53 2.15 -5.32 -7.19
CA LYS A 53 1.69 -4.00 -6.73
C LYS A 53 2.73 -3.34 -5.82
N CYS A 54 2.54 -2.05 -5.55
CA CYS A 54 3.29 -1.31 -4.53
C CYS A 54 3.42 -2.09 -3.21
N THR A 55 4.64 -2.24 -2.69
CA THR A 55 4.96 -2.92 -1.42
C THR A 55 5.11 -1.95 -0.26
N PHE A 56 4.75 -0.68 -0.47
CA PHE A 56 4.99 0.42 0.47
C PHE A 56 6.47 0.55 0.88
N CYS A 57 7.38 0.04 0.03
CA CYS A 57 8.80 -0.11 0.35
C CYS A 57 9.04 -0.82 1.70
N ALA A 58 8.29 -1.88 2.02
CA ALA A 58 8.42 -2.63 3.28
C ALA A 58 9.88 -2.95 3.65
N HIS A 59 10.69 -3.41 2.69
CA HIS A 59 12.12 -3.69 2.87
C HIS A 59 12.96 -2.50 3.35
N ARG A 60 12.55 -1.26 3.04
CA ARG A 60 13.20 -0.03 3.51
C ARG A 60 12.69 0.38 4.89
N LEU A 61 11.38 0.30 5.08
CA LEU A 61 10.74 0.63 6.35
C LEU A 61 11.26 -0.24 7.49
N GLU A 62 11.50 -1.53 7.23
CA GLU A 62 12.10 -2.47 8.19
C GLU A 62 13.52 -2.08 8.61
N GLN A 63 14.21 -1.26 7.82
CA GLN A 63 15.54 -0.71 8.13
C GLN A 63 15.46 0.72 8.68
N GLY A 64 14.27 1.22 9.01
CA GLY A 64 14.06 2.60 9.46
C GLY A 64 14.23 3.65 8.37
N LEU A 65 14.27 3.25 7.09
CA LEU A 65 14.39 4.16 5.96
C LEU A 65 13.00 4.56 5.44
N LEU A 66 12.91 5.77 4.87
CA LEU A 66 11.69 6.21 4.19
C LEU A 66 11.47 5.43 2.88
N PRO A 67 10.22 5.24 2.42
CA PRO A 67 9.95 4.73 1.09
C PRO A 67 10.60 5.61 0.02
N ALA A 68 11.11 5.01 -1.05
CA ALA A 68 11.82 5.73 -2.10
C ALA A 68 10.97 6.87 -2.70
N CYS A 69 9.65 6.65 -2.87
CA CYS A 69 8.75 7.67 -3.40
C CYS A 69 8.56 8.87 -2.46
N VAL A 70 8.78 8.70 -1.15
CA VAL A 70 8.73 9.79 -0.15
C VAL A 70 10.07 10.48 -0.06
N GLU A 71 11.16 9.71 0.07
CA GLU A 71 12.53 10.22 0.18
C GLU A 71 12.95 11.09 -1.01
N THR A 72 12.58 10.70 -2.23
CA THR A 72 12.92 11.42 -3.46
C THR A 72 12.00 12.61 -3.75
N CYS A 73 11.00 12.87 -2.91
CA CYS A 73 10.04 13.94 -3.15
C CYS A 73 10.66 15.32 -2.90
N VAL A 74 11.24 15.92 -3.95
CA VAL A 74 11.89 17.25 -3.90
C VAL A 74 10.98 18.33 -3.31
N GLY A 75 9.69 18.29 -3.65
CA GLY A 75 8.71 19.27 -3.19
C GLY A 75 8.19 19.04 -1.77
N GLY A 76 8.59 17.97 -1.08
CA GLY A 76 8.10 17.65 0.27
C GLY A 76 6.58 17.38 0.32
N ALA A 77 5.97 17.01 -0.81
CA ALA A 77 4.52 16.84 -0.93
C ALA A 77 4.01 15.48 -0.40
N ARG A 78 4.92 14.54 -0.10
CA ARG A 78 4.59 13.20 0.38
C ARG A 78 5.01 13.05 1.83
N VAL A 79 4.07 12.62 2.67
CA VAL A 79 4.30 12.37 4.08
C VAL A 79 3.82 10.96 4.40
N ILE A 80 4.67 10.19 5.08
CA ILE A 80 4.38 8.85 5.58
C ILE A 80 4.34 8.87 7.11
N GLY A 81 3.50 8.02 7.70
CA GLY A 81 3.40 7.85 9.13
C GLY A 81 2.27 6.89 9.49
N ASP A 82 2.19 6.53 10.77
CA ASP A 82 1.08 5.76 11.32
C ASP A 82 -0.08 6.70 11.67
N LEU A 83 -1.26 6.42 11.11
CA LEU A 83 -2.49 7.19 11.37
C LEU A 83 -3.02 7.01 12.79
N ASN A 84 -2.63 5.93 13.47
CA ASN A 84 -3.02 5.60 14.83
C ASN A 84 -2.10 6.22 15.88
N ASP A 85 -0.88 6.61 15.49
CA ASP A 85 0.06 7.32 16.36
C ASP A 85 -0.25 8.83 16.37
N PRO A 86 -0.70 9.41 17.51
CA PRO A 86 -0.99 10.84 17.63
C PRO A 86 0.23 11.73 17.41
N SER A 87 1.44 11.20 17.62
CA SER A 87 2.69 11.94 17.49
C SER A 87 3.22 11.97 16.04
N SER A 88 2.68 11.13 15.15
CA SER A 88 3.14 11.06 13.77
C SER A 88 2.86 12.35 12.98
N GLU A 89 3.76 12.68 12.05
CA GLU A 89 3.62 13.89 11.23
C GLU A 89 2.33 13.85 10.39
N VAL A 90 1.98 12.69 9.83
CA VAL A 90 0.72 12.52 9.09
C VAL A 90 -0.48 12.82 9.98
N ARG A 91 -0.48 12.32 11.23
CA ARG A 91 -1.60 12.55 12.14
C ARG A 91 -1.73 14.02 12.51
N ARG A 92 -0.61 14.70 12.78
CA ARG A 92 -0.57 16.15 13.03
C ARG A 92 -1.09 16.96 11.84
N LEU A 93 -0.68 16.62 10.61
CA LEU A 93 -1.16 17.29 9.40
C LEU A 93 -2.67 17.08 9.19
N ILE A 94 -3.17 15.87 9.43
CA ILE A 94 -4.60 15.57 9.32
C ILE A 94 -5.40 16.39 10.33
N THR A 95 -4.98 16.44 11.59
CA THR A 95 -5.66 17.24 12.61
C THR A 95 -5.60 18.74 12.29
N LYS A 96 -4.45 19.25 11.85
CA LYS A 96 -4.28 20.67 11.51
C LYS A 96 -5.15 21.12 10.32
N HIS A 97 -5.38 20.24 9.36
CA HIS A 97 -6.07 20.56 8.10
C HIS A 97 -7.43 19.87 7.96
N GLN A 98 -8.03 19.42 9.08
CA GLN A 98 -9.23 18.57 9.10
C GLN A 98 -10.37 19.04 8.17
N ASP A 99 -10.57 20.36 8.06
CA ASP A 99 -11.67 20.95 7.28
C ASP A 99 -11.43 20.89 5.75
N ASN A 100 -10.21 20.60 5.31
CA ASN A 100 -9.78 20.63 3.90
C ASN A 100 -9.22 19.28 3.41
N ILE A 101 -9.43 18.20 4.14
CA ILE A 101 -8.94 16.87 3.76
C ILE A 101 -9.88 16.21 2.75
N LYS A 102 -9.29 15.65 1.71
CA LYS A 102 -9.97 14.79 0.75
C LYS A 102 -9.34 13.42 0.79
N VAL A 103 -10.18 12.40 0.93
CA VAL A 103 -9.76 11.01 0.80
C VAL A 103 -9.97 10.59 -0.64
N LEU A 104 -8.93 9.99 -1.25
CA LEU A 104 -9.06 9.38 -2.58
C LEU A 104 -10.00 8.17 -2.47
N LYS A 105 -11.23 8.36 -2.93
CA LYS A 105 -12.22 7.29 -3.09
C LYS A 105 -12.28 6.90 -4.57
N PRO A 106 -12.56 5.63 -4.88
CA PRO A 106 -12.85 5.23 -6.25
C PRO A 106 -14.14 5.89 -6.77
#